data_AF-A0A9W9MHK2-F1
#
_entry.id   AF-A0A9W9MHK2-F1
#
_cell.length_a   1.000
_cell.length_b   1.000
_cell.length_c   1.000
_cell.angle_alpha   90.00
_cell.angle_beta   90.00
_cell.angle_gamma   90.00
#
_symmetry.space_group_name_H-M   'P 1'
#
loop_
_entity.id
_entity.type
_entity.pdbx_description
1 polymer ?
#
loop_
_entity_poly.entity_id
_entity_poly.type
_entity_poly.pdbx_seq_one_letter_code
_entity_poly.pdbx_strand_id
1 'polypeptide(L)'
;MLDTQVGKRNVVIDLKSVEGKLEFRALLEERDVLLDKYRPGVIGRMGFGMRLCGGGGGDYVCAGANVWVAWGAVGSLEGCWGLDESAAPLLLNSDYQTGVVGAIGITHALYQRVEEEDSCNVDTSLNQFNNRYLDLTLHEEEAVAPIKAKDLEFKVLSHDTDLFTLVSMTKQSLRKSHGSGKDELFDPPRFTVVEMC
;
A
#
# COMPACT_ATOMS: atom_id res chain seq x y z
N MET A 1 13.11 -1.86 -11.54
CA MET A 1 11.75 -1.63 -11.03
C MET A 1 11.32 -2.91 -10.33
N LEU A 2 10.87 -2.83 -9.07
CA LEU A 2 10.40 -4.02 -8.35
C LEU A 2 9.14 -4.56 -9.04
N ASP A 3 9.15 -5.82 -9.45
CA ASP A 3 7.95 -6.45 -10.02
C ASP A 3 6.98 -6.82 -8.89
N THR A 4 5.86 -6.11 -8.80
CA THR A 4 4.80 -6.36 -7.81
C THR A 4 3.67 -7.24 -8.37
N GLN A 5 3.86 -7.82 -9.55
CA GLN A 5 2.84 -8.58 -10.27
C GLN A 5 3.19 -10.06 -10.44
N VAL A 6 4.29 -10.52 -9.82
CA VAL A 6 4.71 -11.92 -9.83
C VAL A 6 3.56 -12.84 -9.40
N GLY A 7 3.31 -13.88 -10.20
CA GLY A 7 2.26 -14.87 -9.95
C GLY A 7 0.86 -14.49 -10.45
N LYS A 8 0.64 -13.27 -10.95
CA LYS A 8 -0.67 -12.85 -11.49
C LYS A 8 -0.84 -13.32 -12.95
N ARG A 9 -2.06 -13.70 -13.30
CA ARG A 9 -2.49 -13.94 -14.69
C ARG A 9 -3.11 -12.67 -15.25
N ASN A 10 -2.82 -12.34 -16.51
CA ASN A 10 -3.29 -11.12 -17.15
C ASN A 10 -4.24 -11.44 -18.30
N VAL A 11 -5.27 -10.61 -18.45
CA VAL A 11 -6.19 -10.61 -19.60
C VAL A 11 -6.46 -9.15 -19.98
N VAL A 12 -6.68 -8.87 -21.26
CA VAL A 12 -6.98 -7.53 -21.76
C VAL A 12 -8.43 -7.50 -22.22
N ILE A 13 -9.27 -6.74 -21.52
CA ILE A 13 -10.71 -6.64 -21.78
C ILE A 13 -11.06 -5.16 -21.93
N ASP A 14 -11.78 -4.81 -23.00
CA ASP A 14 -12.34 -3.48 -23.15
C ASP A 14 -13.70 -3.37 -22.44
N LEU A 15 -13.70 -2.81 -21.23
CA LEU A 15 -14.93 -2.61 -20.44
C LEU A 15 -15.87 -1.53 -21.00
N LYS A 16 -15.54 -0.89 -22.12
CA LYS A 16 -16.44 0.04 -22.83
C LYS A 16 -17.31 -0.66 -23.86
N SER A 17 -16.87 -1.79 -24.41
CA SER A 17 -17.64 -2.58 -25.38
C SER A 17 -18.71 -3.43 -24.68
N VAL A 18 -19.71 -3.87 -25.44
CA VAL A 18 -20.74 -4.77 -24.89
C VAL A 18 -20.14 -6.15 -24.66
N GLU A 19 -19.31 -6.60 -25.59
CA GLU A 19 -18.63 -7.88 -25.58
C GLU A 19 -17.66 -7.99 -24.40
N GLY A 20 -16.83 -6.98 -24.17
CA GLY A 20 -15.89 -6.97 -23.05
C GLY A 20 -16.59 -6.91 -21.69
N LYS A 21 -17.75 -6.25 -21.60
CA LYS A 21 -18.58 -6.31 -20.39
C LYS A 21 -19.15 -7.71 -20.15
N LEU A 22 -19.55 -8.43 -21.19
CA LEU A 22 -20.04 -9.81 -21.08
C LEU A 22 -18.91 -10.75 -20.68
N GLU A 23 -17.73 -10.63 -21.30
CA GLU A 23 -16.54 -11.40 -20.94
C GLU A 23 -16.14 -11.17 -19.47
N PHE A 24 -16.14 -9.92 -19.02
CA PHE A 24 -15.82 -9.59 -17.63
C PHE A 24 -16.86 -10.15 -16.64
N ARG A 25 -18.15 -10.14 -16.98
CA ARG A 25 -19.18 -10.78 -16.15
C ARG A 25 -18.97 -12.28 -16.00
N ALA A 26 -18.70 -12.97 -17.11
CA ALA A 26 -18.40 -14.40 -17.08
C ALA A 26 -17.17 -14.69 -16.20
N LEU A 27 -16.16 -13.83 -16.24
CA LEU A 27 -15.01 -13.95 -15.34
C LEU A 27 -15.39 -13.77 -13.87
N LEU A 28 -16.32 -12.88 -13.52
CA LEU A 28 -16.72 -12.61 -12.14
C LEU A 28 -17.53 -13.75 -11.50
N GLU A 29 -18.25 -14.56 -12.30
CA GLU A 29 -19.06 -15.69 -11.80
C GLU A 29 -18.24 -16.70 -10.99
N GLU A 30 -16.95 -16.85 -11.30
CA GLU A 30 -16.03 -17.80 -10.65
C GLU A 30 -15.04 -17.13 -9.69
N ARG A 31 -15.23 -15.85 -9.32
CA ARG A 31 -14.25 -15.10 -8.51
C ARG A 31 -14.83 -14.77 -7.16
N ASP A 32 -14.01 -14.93 -6.12
CA ASP A 32 -14.38 -14.53 -4.76
C ASP A 32 -14.23 -13.04 -4.50
N VAL A 33 -13.30 -12.38 -5.21
CA VAL A 33 -12.90 -11.01 -4.95
C VAL A 33 -12.77 -10.23 -6.26
N LEU A 34 -13.45 -9.09 -6.34
CA LEU A 34 -13.20 -8.06 -7.34
C LEU A 34 -12.43 -6.92 -6.69
N LEU A 35 -11.18 -6.70 -7.09
CA LEU A 35 -10.38 -5.57 -6.65
C LEU A 35 -10.28 -4.51 -7.74
N ASP A 36 -10.70 -3.28 -7.44
CA ASP A 36 -10.56 -2.15 -8.35
C ASP A 36 -9.89 -0.95 -7.67
N LYS A 37 -9.11 -0.21 -8.45
CA LYS A 37 -8.40 1.01 -8.02
C LYS A 37 -8.82 2.24 -8.81
N TYR A 38 -9.98 2.19 -9.46
CA TYR A 38 -10.44 3.32 -10.22
C TYR A 38 -10.87 4.44 -9.27
N ARG A 39 -11.04 5.65 -9.80
CA ARG A 39 -11.67 6.73 -9.02
C ARG A 39 -13.08 6.29 -8.59
N PRO A 40 -13.55 6.73 -7.41
CA PRO A 40 -14.88 6.42 -6.92
C PRO A 40 -15.96 6.56 -8.01
N GLY A 41 -16.78 5.53 -8.15
CA GLY A 41 -17.91 5.47 -9.09
C GLY A 41 -17.57 5.16 -10.56
N VAL A 42 -16.29 5.06 -10.95
CA VAL A 42 -15.92 4.66 -12.34
C VAL A 42 -16.41 3.25 -12.66
N ILE A 43 -16.11 2.28 -11.79
CA ILE A 43 -16.49 0.87 -11.99
C ILE A 43 -18.03 0.72 -12.02
N GLY A 44 -18.74 1.51 -11.21
CA GLY A 44 -20.19 1.65 -11.26
C GLY A 44 -20.71 2.18 -12.59
N ARG A 45 -20.11 3.25 -13.15
CA ARG A 45 -20.45 3.76 -14.49
C ARG A 45 -20.17 2.76 -15.61
N MET A 46 -19.26 1.80 -15.40
CA MET A 46 -19.00 0.71 -16.34
C MET A 46 -20.05 -0.42 -16.24
N GLY A 47 -20.91 -0.40 -15.22
CA GLY A 47 -21.94 -1.41 -14.97
C GLY A 47 -21.56 -2.45 -13.92
N PHE A 48 -20.50 -2.19 -13.15
CA PHE A 48 -19.91 -3.11 -12.16
C PHE A 48 -19.87 -2.47 -10.76
N GLY A 49 -20.96 -1.81 -10.37
CA GLY A 49 -21.02 -1.08 -9.10
C GLY A 49 -21.12 -1.99 -7.87
N MET A 50 -20.83 -1.42 -6.70
CA MET A 50 -20.86 -2.02 -5.36
C MET A 50 -22.18 -2.72 -4.97
N ARG A 51 -23.25 -2.53 -5.75
CA ARG A 51 -24.56 -3.16 -5.55
C ARG A 51 -24.64 -4.61 -6.04
N LEU A 52 -23.57 -5.14 -6.62
CA LEU A 52 -23.49 -6.53 -7.04
C LEU A 52 -23.42 -7.51 -5.86
N CYS A 53 -23.10 -7.04 -4.65
CA CYS A 53 -22.99 -7.85 -3.44
C CYS A 53 -24.33 -8.20 -2.76
N GLY A 54 -25.50 -7.93 -3.35
CA GLY A 54 -26.76 -8.10 -2.61
C GLY A 54 -28.05 -8.24 -3.43
N GLY A 55 -27.99 -8.77 -4.65
CA GLY A 55 -29.21 -9.01 -5.41
C GLY A 55 -28.98 -9.33 -6.88
N GLY A 56 -28.75 -10.61 -7.16
CA GLY A 56 -28.77 -11.17 -8.51
C GLY A 56 -27.39 -11.48 -9.07
N GLY A 57 -26.85 -12.64 -8.66
CA GLY A 57 -26.02 -13.46 -9.55
C GLY A 57 -24.55 -13.69 -9.19
N GLY A 58 -24.03 -13.15 -8.09
CA GLY A 58 -22.68 -13.53 -7.65
C GLY A 58 -22.34 -13.09 -6.22
N ASP A 59 -21.95 -14.06 -5.39
CA ASP A 59 -21.51 -13.87 -4.01
C ASP A 59 -20.00 -13.55 -3.97
N TYR A 60 -19.62 -12.33 -4.38
CA TYR A 60 -18.23 -11.90 -4.34
C TYR A 60 -18.02 -10.63 -3.52
N VAL A 61 -16.87 -10.59 -2.84
CA VAL A 61 -16.38 -9.44 -2.08
C VAL A 61 -15.85 -8.41 -3.08
N CYS A 62 -16.48 -7.25 -3.10
CA CYS A 62 -15.96 -6.10 -3.87
C CYS A 62 -15.01 -5.30 -2.98
N ALA A 63 -13.77 -5.14 -3.41
CA ALA A 63 -12.76 -4.34 -2.72
C ALA A 63 -12.34 -3.15 -3.59
N GLY A 64 -12.68 -1.96 -3.12
CA GLY A 64 -12.26 -0.69 -3.72
C GLY A 64 -11.03 -0.14 -2.99
N ALA A 65 -9.95 0.08 -3.73
CA ALA A 65 -8.82 0.87 -3.26
C ALA A 65 -8.93 2.29 -3.84
N ASN A 66 -9.43 3.23 -3.05
CA ASN A 66 -9.60 4.61 -3.50
C ASN A 66 -8.30 5.39 -3.30
N VAL A 67 -7.67 5.75 -4.41
CA VAL A 67 -6.50 6.61 -4.45
C VAL A 67 -6.94 8.07 -4.43
N TRP A 68 -7.04 8.64 -3.24
CA TRP A 68 -6.93 10.09 -3.06
C TRP A 68 -5.47 10.41 -2.78
N VAL A 69 -4.68 10.62 -3.82
CA VAL A 69 -3.38 11.30 -3.66
C VAL A 69 -3.70 12.75 -3.34
N ALA A 70 -4.00 13.04 -2.07
CA ALA A 70 -3.71 14.36 -1.56
C ALA A 70 -2.19 14.47 -1.60
N TRP A 71 -1.66 15.03 -2.69
CA TRP A 71 -0.25 15.38 -2.82
C TRP A 71 0.20 16.34 -1.68
N GLY A 72 -0.75 16.86 -0.89
CA GLY A 72 -0.50 17.60 0.35
C GLY A 72 -0.50 16.78 1.65
N ALA A 73 -1.01 15.54 1.69
CA ALA A 73 -0.99 14.70 2.90
C ALA A 73 0.15 13.67 2.92
N VAL A 74 0.77 13.40 1.76
CA VAL A 74 2.07 12.71 1.69
C VAL A 74 3.21 13.66 2.10
N GLY A 75 2.98 14.96 2.01
CA GLY A 75 3.93 16.03 2.34
C GLY A 75 3.67 16.68 3.70
N SER A 76 3.28 15.94 4.73
CA SER A 76 3.16 16.50 6.09
C SER A 76 3.79 15.59 7.15
N LEU A 77 4.99 15.07 6.86
CA LEU A 77 5.87 14.50 7.88
C LEU A 77 6.71 15.57 8.60
N GLU A 78 6.33 16.83 8.48
CA GLU A 78 6.90 17.91 9.29
C GLU A 78 6.88 17.49 10.77
N GLY A 79 8.03 17.56 11.43
CA GLY A 79 8.18 17.22 12.85
C GLY A 79 8.39 15.73 13.19
N CYS A 80 7.92 14.78 12.37
CA CYS A 80 8.04 13.33 12.69
C CYS A 80 9.51 12.83 12.69
N TRP A 81 10.37 13.49 11.92
CA TRP A 81 11.78 13.10 11.73
C TRP A 81 12.77 14.18 12.19
N GLY A 82 12.28 15.26 12.80
CA GLY A 82 13.10 16.42 13.15
C GLY A 82 13.61 17.21 11.93
N LEU A 83 12.86 17.17 10.83
CA LEU A 83 13.10 17.99 9.64
C LEU A 83 12.41 19.34 9.80
N ASP A 84 13.10 20.41 9.39
CA ASP A 84 12.58 21.79 9.40
C ASP A 84 11.67 22.08 8.20
N GLU A 85 11.66 21.19 7.21
CA GLU A 85 10.80 21.26 6.03
C GLU A 85 10.03 19.95 5.82
N SER A 86 8.94 20.05 5.07
CA SER A 86 8.20 18.87 4.63
C SER A 86 9.07 18.00 3.72
N ALA A 87 9.13 16.71 4.03
CA ALA A 87 9.80 15.72 3.23
C ALA A 87 8.87 14.55 2.90
N ALA A 88 9.13 13.91 1.77
CA ALA A 88 8.44 12.68 1.40
C ALA A 88 8.77 11.56 2.42
N PRO A 89 7.78 10.73 2.79
CA PRO A 89 8.02 9.55 3.60
C PRO A 89 9.07 8.64 2.99
N LEU A 90 9.82 7.95 3.85
CA LEU A 90 10.67 6.83 3.45
C LEU A 90 9.79 5.78 2.74
N LEU A 91 10.04 5.58 1.45
CA LEU A 91 9.33 4.67 0.55
C LEU A 91 7.84 5.05 0.32
N LEU A 92 7.18 4.26 -0.53
CA LEU A 92 5.75 4.36 -0.86
C LEU A 92 4.86 3.94 0.33
N ASN A 93 5.05 4.59 1.49
CA ASN A 93 4.43 4.20 2.76
C ASN A 93 2.90 4.15 2.63
N SER A 94 2.29 5.22 2.14
CA SER A 94 0.83 5.30 1.98
C SER A 94 0.28 4.18 1.11
N ASP A 95 0.88 3.95 -0.07
CA ASP A 95 0.40 2.92 -1.01
C ASP A 95 0.55 1.51 -0.43
N TYR A 96 1.72 1.21 0.14
CA TYR A 96 2.00 -0.12 0.68
C TYR A 96 1.10 -0.43 1.88
N GLN A 97 1.00 0.49 2.84
CA GLN A 97 0.22 0.28 4.05
C GLN A 97 -1.28 0.24 3.75
N THR A 98 -1.77 1.09 2.85
CA THR A 98 -3.18 1.02 2.42
C THR A 98 -3.47 -0.30 1.72
N GLY A 99 -2.52 -0.81 0.92
CA GLY A 99 -2.61 -2.15 0.33
C GLY A 99 -2.69 -3.27 1.39
N VAL A 100 -1.89 -3.19 2.45
CA VAL A 100 -1.94 -4.14 3.58
C VAL A 100 -3.28 -4.07 4.32
N VAL A 101 -3.77 -2.85 4.63
CA VAL A 101 -5.09 -2.65 5.26
C VAL A 101 -6.20 -3.20 4.36
N GLY A 102 -6.11 -3.01 3.05
CA GLY A 102 -7.05 -3.57 2.08
C GLY A 102 -7.04 -5.10 2.08
N ALA A 103 -5.86 -5.73 2.11
CA ALA A 103 -5.74 -7.17 2.20
C ALA A 103 -6.34 -7.73 3.52
N ILE A 104 -6.13 -7.04 4.64
CA ILE A 104 -6.75 -7.40 5.92
C ILE A 104 -8.28 -7.29 5.83
N GLY A 105 -8.79 -6.18 5.27
CA GLY A 105 -10.23 -5.98 5.08
C GLY A 105 -10.87 -7.05 4.20
N ILE A 106 -10.23 -7.41 3.08
CA ILE A 106 -10.68 -8.49 2.19
C ILE A 106 -10.69 -9.83 2.92
N THR A 107 -9.62 -10.14 3.67
CA THR A 107 -9.53 -11.40 4.42
C THR A 107 -10.63 -11.48 5.48
N HIS A 108 -10.91 -10.37 6.16
CA HIS A 108 -11.99 -10.29 7.14
C HIS A 108 -13.37 -10.45 6.48
N ALA A 109 -13.59 -9.82 5.32
CA ALA A 109 -14.82 -9.97 4.55
C ALA A 109 -15.04 -11.42 4.09
N LEU A 110 -13.99 -12.09 3.62
CA LEU A 110 -14.06 -13.51 3.25
C LEU A 110 -14.34 -14.40 4.46
N TYR A 111 -13.78 -14.08 5.63
CA TYR A 111 -14.09 -14.77 6.88
C TYR A 111 -15.56 -14.60 7.27
N GLN A 112 -16.09 -13.37 7.22
CA GLN A 112 -17.50 -13.10 7.48
C GLN A 112 -18.42 -13.83 6.50
N ARG A 113 -18.07 -13.88 5.21
CA ARG A 113 -18.83 -14.61 4.19
C ARG A 113 -18.98 -16.09 4.51
N VAL A 114 -17.98 -16.70 5.14
CA VAL A 114 -18.05 -18.12 5.56
C VAL A 114 -18.96 -18.31 6.77
N GLU A 115 -18.96 -17.38 7.72
CA GLU A 115 -19.73 -17.47 8.96
C GLU A 115 -21.20 -17.05 8.79
N GLU A 116 -21.46 -16.01 8.00
CA GLU A 116 -22.75 -15.32 7.92
C GLU A 116 -23.44 -15.44 6.54
N GLU A 117 -22.81 -16.14 5.57
CA GLU A 117 -23.26 -16.23 4.17
C GLU A 117 -23.52 -14.86 3.51
N ASP A 118 -22.85 -13.81 3.97
CA ASP A 118 -23.03 -12.44 3.49
C ASP A 118 -21.79 -11.93 2.72
N SER A 119 -22.03 -11.10 1.70
CA SER A 119 -20.99 -10.46 0.90
C SER A 119 -20.94 -8.97 1.19
N CYS A 120 -19.76 -8.43 1.49
CA CYS A 120 -19.61 -7.01 1.82
C CYS A 120 -18.64 -6.28 0.88
N ASN A 121 -18.71 -4.95 0.94
CA ASN A 121 -17.77 -4.07 0.26
C ASN A 121 -16.64 -3.68 1.22
N VAL A 122 -15.41 -3.74 0.75
CA VAL A 122 -14.22 -3.26 1.47
C VAL A 122 -13.71 -2.00 0.79
N ASP A 123 -13.89 -0.86 1.45
CA ASP A 123 -13.36 0.42 0.99
C ASP A 123 -12.09 0.79 1.75
N THR A 124 -11.01 1.04 1.02
CA THR A 124 -9.79 1.62 1.59
C THR A 124 -9.47 2.97 0.97
N SER A 125 -8.80 3.82 1.76
CA SER A 125 -8.44 5.18 1.36
C SER A 125 -7.05 5.53 1.86
N LEU A 126 -6.18 5.93 0.93
CA LEU A 126 -4.84 6.44 1.25
C LEU A 126 -4.91 7.60 2.26
N ASN A 127 -5.88 8.49 2.08
CA ASN A 127 -6.03 9.67 2.92
C ASN A 127 -6.51 9.31 4.33
N GLN A 128 -7.43 8.36 4.45
CA GLN A 128 -7.86 7.89 5.78
C GLN A 128 -6.73 7.17 6.52
N PHE A 129 -5.96 6.34 5.80
CA PHE A 129 -4.77 5.71 6.36
C PHE A 129 -3.78 6.76 6.84
N ASN A 130 -3.43 7.74 6.00
CA ASN A 130 -2.47 8.78 6.34
C ASN A 130 -2.94 9.63 7.53
N ASN A 131 -4.20 10.05 7.57
CA ASN A 131 -4.74 10.79 8.71
C ASN A 131 -4.62 9.97 9.99
N ARG A 132 -5.00 8.68 9.94
CA ARG A 132 -4.89 7.80 11.09
C ARG A 132 -3.44 7.58 11.52
N TYR A 133 -2.54 7.48 10.55
CA TYR A 133 -1.11 7.33 10.81
C TYR A 133 -0.55 8.57 11.51
N LEU A 134 -0.90 9.78 11.03
CA LEU A 134 -0.49 11.04 11.64
C LEU A 134 -1.01 11.19 13.08
N ASP A 135 -2.26 10.78 13.34
CA ASP A 135 -2.84 10.76 14.69
C ASP A 135 -2.06 9.85 15.67
N LEU A 136 -1.41 8.79 15.16
CA LEU A 136 -0.61 7.87 15.97
C LEU A 136 0.82 8.36 16.20
N THR A 137 1.37 9.15 15.27
CA THR A 137 2.79 9.57 15.26
C THR A 137 3.08 10.89 15.95
N LEU A 138 2.11 11.50 16.63
CA LEU A 138 2.37 12.56 17.61
C LEU A 138 3.02 11.95 18.86
N HIS A 139 4.24 11.44 18.71
CA HIS A 139 5.05 10.95 19.82
C HIS A 139 5.52 12.13 20.67
N GLU A 140 5.53 11.97 21.99
CA GLU A 140 6.10 12.95 22.91
C GLU A 140 7.57 13.24 22.54
N GLU A 141 8.01 14.48 22.75
CA GLU A 141 9.36 14.94 22.38
C GLU A 141 10.47 14.04 22.94
N GLU A 142 10.24 13.46 24.12
CA GLU A 142 11.13 12.51 24.79
C GLU A 142 11.39 11.23 23.97
N ALA A 143 10.39 10.71 23.25
CA ALA A 143 10.54 9.52 22.40
C ALA A 143 11.26 9.83 21.07
N VAL A 144 11.11 11.05 20.56
CA VAL A 144 11.66 11.47 19.26
C VAL A 144 13.09 12.01 19.39
N ALA A 145 13.45 12.60 20.54
CA ALA A 145 14.76 13.19 20.79
C ALA A 145 15.96 12.25 20.53
N PRO A 146 15.95 10.96 20.95
CA PRO A 146 17.04 10.04 20.65
C PRO A 146 17.19 9.76 19.15
N ILE A 147 16.09 9.77 18.39
CA ILE A 147 16.10 9.56 16.94
C ILE A 147 16.65 10.82 16.25
N LYS A 148 16.21 12.01 16.69
CA LYS A 148 16.75 13.31 16.22
C LYS A 148 18.23 13.46 16.51
N ALA A 149 18.76 12.86 17.57
CA ALA A 149 20.19 12.93 17.91
C ALA A 149 21.08 12.04 17.03
N LYS A 150 20.54 11.01 16.34
CA LYS A 150 21.34 10.11 15.50
C LYS A 150 21.88 10.82 14.26
N ASP A 151 23.10 10.50 13.86
CA ASP A 151 23.68 10.94 12.58
C ASP A 151 23.06 10.12 11.44
N LEU A 152 21.96 10.64 10.88
CA LEU A 152 21.18 9.99 9.82
C LEU A 152 21.30 10.81 8.54
N GLU A 153 21.64 10.17 7.43
CA GLU A 153 21.85 10.82 6.14
C GLU A 153 20.58 11.52 5.63
N PHE A 154 19.41 10.96 5.96
CA PHE A 154 18.11 11.49 5.55
C PHE A 154 17.63 12.71 6.36
N LYS A 155 18.49 13.33 7.16
CA LYS A 155 18.20 14.65 7.77
C LYS A 155 18.22 15.81 6.76
N VAL A 156 18.70 15.56 5.54
CA VAL A 156 18.79 16.53 4.45
C VAL A 156 17.69 16.29 3.40
N LEU A 157 16.63 15.56 3.75
CA LEU A 157 15.53 15.32 2.83
C LEU A 157 14.72 16.59 2.62
N SER A 158 14.63 16.98 1.35
CA SER A 158 13.69 17.98 0.85
C SER A 158 12.49 17.31 0.18
N HIS A 159 11.39 18.04 0.08
CA HIS A 159 10.16 17.68 -0.63
C HIS A 159 10.36 17.18 -2.07
N ASP A 160 11.45 17.57 -2.73
CA ASP A 160 11.81 17.20 -4.11
C ASP A 160 12.81 16.04 -4.22
N THR A 161 13.20 15.43 -3.10
CA THR A 161 14.11 14.28 -3.10
C THR A 161 13.49 13.10 -3.83
N ASP A 162 14.15 12.62 -4.88
CA ASP A 162 13.65 11.48 -5.65
C ASP A 162 13.79 10.14 -4.88
N LEU A 163 12.96 9.17 -5.25
CA LEU A 163 12.91 7.87 -4.58
C LEU A 163 14.24 7.11 -4.60
N PHE A 164 15.05 7.21 -5.65
CA PHE A 164 16.31 6.48 -5.73
C PHE A 164 17.36 7.09 -4.81
N THR A 165 17.43 8.42 -4.75
CA THR A 165 18.26 9.15 -3.80
C THR A 165 17.84 8.82 -2.36
N LEU A 166 16.55 8.84 -2.06
CA LEU A 166 15.99 8.48 -0.76
C LEU A 166 16.39 7.05 -0.33
N VAL A 167 16.26 6.07 -1.22
CA VAL A 167 16.64 4.67 -0.96
C VAL A 167 18.14 4.55 -0.66
N SER A 168 18.98 5.28 -1.41
CA SER A 168 20.43 5.29 -1.20
C SER A 168 20.80 5.84 0.18
N MET A 169 20.25 7.00 0.55
CA MET A 169 20.48 7.65 1.85
C MET A 169 19.98 6.79 3.02
N THR A 170 18.82 6.13 2.84
CA THR A 170 18.28 5.17 3.81
C THR A 170 19.24 4.02 4.06
N LYS A 171 19.75 3.42 2.98
CA LYS A 171 20.71 2.30 3.06
C LYS A 171 22.00 2.70 3.75
N GLN A 172 22.52 3.90 3.49
CA GLN A 172 23.71 4.43 4.17
C GLN A 172 23.47 4.66 5.66
N SER A 173 22.33 5.25 6.02
CA SER A 173 21.94 5.46 7.42
C SER A 173 21.80 4.15 8.18
N LEU A 174 21.17 3.15 7.57
CA LEU A 174 21.03 1.81 8.17
C LEU A 174 22.39 1.13 8.37
N ARG A 175 23.33 1.28 7.43
CA ARG A 175 24.70 0.77 7.58
C ARG A 175 25.45 1.45 8.72
N LYS A 176 25.30 2.76 8.88
CA LYS A 176 25.89 3.51 10.00
C LYS A 176 25.30 3.06 11.34
N SER A 177 23.99 2.84 11.42
CA SER A 177 23.31 2.55 12.69
C SER A 177 23.35 1.08 13.11
N HIS A 178 23.40 0.15 12.15
CA HIS A 178 23.36 -1.30 12.40
C HIS A 178 24.62 -2.05 11.98
N GLY A 179 25.62 -1.33 11.47
CA GLY A 179 26.92 -1.89 11.10
C GLY A 179 26.90 -2.72 9.82
N SER A 180 28.10 -3.02 9.31
CA SER A 180 28.33 -3.80 8.08
C SER A 180 29.44 -4.85 8.20
N GLY A 181 29.93 -5.08 9.42
CA GLY A 181 30.90 -6.12 9.75
C GLY A 181 30.26 -7.48 9.99
N LYS A 182 31.09 -8.43 10.41
CA LYS A 182 30.68 -9.80 10.73
C LYS A 182 29.64 -9.81 11.85
N ASP A 183 28.56 -10.56 11.67
CA ASP A 183 27.41 -10.67 12.60
C ASP A 183 26.54 -9.40 12.73
N GLU A 184 26.83 -8.35 11.95
CA GLU A 184 26.00 -7.13 11.88
C GLU A 184 24.89 -7.25 10.83
N LEU A 185 23.98 -6.25 10.76
CA LEU A 185 22.80 -6.34 9.88
C LEU A 185 23.19 -6.49 8.41
N PHE A 186 24.23 -5.79 7.95
CA PHE A 186 24.68 -5.79 6.57
C PHE A 186 25.86 -6.74 6.29
N ASP A 187 26.03 -7.79 7.09
CA ASP A 187 27.04 -8.82 6.89
C ASP A 187 26.82 -9.55 5.54
N PRO A 188 27.74 -9.45 4.55
CA PRO A 188 27.52 -10.00 3.20
C PRO A 188 27.11 -11.49 3.15
N PRO A 189 27.71 -12.39 3.96
CA PRO A 189 27.24 -13.76 4.17
C PRO A 189 25.74 -13.95 4.43
N ARG A 190 25.05 -13.00 5.06
CA ARG A 190 23.60 -13.09 5.33
C ARG A 190 22.75 -12.99 4.07
N PHE A 191 23.29 -12.42 3.00
CA PHE A 191 22.58 -12.14 1.76
C PHE A 191 23.08 -12.96 0.58
N THR A 192 24.24 -13.61 0.72
CA THR A 192 24.67 -14.65 -0.22
C THR A 192 23.90 -15.92 0.09
N VAL A 193 22.95 -16.26 -0.78
CA VAL A 193 22.23 -17.52 -0.74
C VAL A 193 23.26 -18.66 -0.72
N VAL A 194 23.17 -19.54 0.28
CA VAL A 194 23.87 -20.83 0.24
C VAL A 194 23.35 -21.58 -0.99
N GLU A 195 24.25 -22.09 -1.83
CA GLU A 195 23.89 -22.91 -2.99
C GLU A 195 22.85 -23.95 -2.56
N MET A 196 21.68 -23.93 -3.22
CA MET A 196 20.67 -24.96 -3.05
C MET A 196 21.28 -26.29 -3.52
N CYS A 197 21.58 -27.19 -2.57
CA CYS A 197 21.79 -28.61 -2.85
C CYS A 197 20.51 -29.26 -3.37
#